data_AF-A0AAW3DPD5-F1
#
_entry.id   AF-A0AAW3DPD5-F1
#
_cell.length_a   1.000
_cell.length_b   1.000
_cell.length_c   1.000
_cell.angle_alpha   90.00
_cell.angle_beta   90.00
_cell.angle_gamma   90.00
#
_symmetry.space_group_name_H-M   'P 1'
#
loop_
_entity.id
_entity.type
_entity.pdbx_description
1 polymer ?
#
loop_
_entity_poly.entity_id
_entity_poly.type
_entity_poly.pdbx_seq_one_letter_code
_entity_poly.pdbx_strand_id
1 'polypeptide(L)'
;VLQSSNSLKAPYEDWLLTYGLSISPFHMRWQTALFNRQFYNWGRWKPRFLYLWFSIGMVFGIGAMFGSVILLGKTLMQTLTQMLTEAPKAQNDRMLQVVVSVLYSALGFLVCFVLLSCPHQQVPGVNLPVSQLTYFFSAILISGVIHEVGHGVAAIREQVRFNGFGIFIFIVYPGAFVDLFTTHLQLISPVQQLRIFCAGVWHNFVLGVASFVVLFLLPAILFPFYYTGVGALVTEVAEDSPANGPRGLFVGDLVTNLQDCPVYSVEDWNSCLGDISEKSQVGYCVSAATLQQLSFPARVYRRLDSSVECCSNNSLTDICFSYSNNLDSHLYACLPARKVIEASKVCRTNMDCQKDFVPSFCVTPSLENQTRLIRVKHPPHIDMLYVGHPMHLQYT
;
A
#
# COMPACT_ATOMS: atom_id res chain seq x y z
N VAL A 1 -4.40 15.07 -49.40
CA VAL A 1 -4.17 13.91 -50.29
C VAL A 1 -2.67 13.66 -50.35
N LEU A 2 -2.13 12.82 -49.47
CA LEU A 2 -0.72 12.42 -49.54
C LEU A 2 -0.61 11.30 -50.57
N GLN A 3 -0.06 11.60 -51.74
CA GLN A 3 0.26 10.60 -52.75
C GLN A 3 1.40 9.70 -52.23
N SER A 4 1.07 8.49 -51.75
CA SER A 4 2.10 7.49 -51.48
C SER A 4 2.49 6.80 -52.79
N SER A 5 3.79 6.74 -53.07
CA SER A 5 4.34 6.01 -54.22
C SER A 5 3.85 4.56 -54.25
N ASN A 6 3.15 4.17 -55.33
CA ASN A 6 2.64 2.82 -55.53
C ASN A 6 3.75 1.75 -55.59
N SER A 7 5.02 2.12 -55.84
CA SER A 7 6.11 1.13 -55.97
C SER A 7 6.65 0.61 -54.63
N LEU A 8 6.50 1.36 -53.54
CA LEU A 8 6.91 0.94 -52.18
C LEU A 8 5.76 0.33 -51.38
N LYS A 9 4.52 0.57 -51.81
CA LYS A 9 3.30 0.12 -51.13
C LYS A 9 3.12 -1.40 -51.20
N ALA A 10 3.26 -1.98 -52.40
CA ALA A 10 3.12 -3.42 -52.60
C ALA A 10 4.11 -4.28 -51.80
N PRO A 11 5.44 -4.01 -51.80
CA PRO A 11 6.37 -4.81 -51.00
C PRO A 11 6.22 -4.60 -49.49
N TYR A 12 5.77 -3.41 -49.06
CA TYR A 12 5.51 -3.13 -47.64
C TYR A 12 4.23 -3.83 -47.15
N GLU A 13 3.14 -3.81 -47.92
CA GLU A 13 1.91 -4.53 -47.59
C GLU A 13 2.11 -6.05 -47.59
N ASP A 14 2.87 -6.58 -48.56
CA ASP A 14 3.19 -8.01 -48.64
C ASP A 14 4.11 -8.44 -47.49
N TRP A 15 5.10 -7.61 -47.12
CA TRP A 15 5.93 -7.82 -45.93
C TRP A 15 5.07 -7.82 -44.65
N LEU A 16 4.20 -6.82 -44.46
CA LEU A 16 3.30 -6.75 -43.31
C LEU A 16 2.41 -7.99 -43.21
N LEU A 17 1.83 -8.44 -44.32
CA LEU A 17 1.00 -9.66 -44.38
C LEU A 17 1.82 -10.93 -44.09
N THR A 18 3.06 -11.00 -44.55
CA THR A 18 3.99 -12.12 -44.28
C THR A 18 4.25 -12.29 -42.78
N TYR A 19 4.34 -11.18 -42.03
CA TYR A 19 4.54 -11.19 -40.58
C TYR A 19 3.23 -11.10 -39.76
N GLY A 20 2.06 -11.13 -40.43
CA GLY A 20 0.74 -11.05 -39.77
C GLY A 20 0.45 -9.70 -39.12
N LEU A 21 1.07 -8.63 -39.61
CA LEU A 21 0.92 -7.26 -39.12
C LEU A 21 -0.08 -6.49 -39.98
N SER A 22 -0.99 -5.76 -39.32
CA SER A 22 -1.91 -4.83 -39.97
C SER A 22 -1.85 -3.50 -39.24
N ILE A 23 -1.38 -2.46 -39.93
CA ILE A 23 -1.22 -1.11 -39.37
C ILE A 23 -2.28 -0.19 -39.99
N SER A 24 -3.10 0.40 -39.13
CA SER A 24 -4.09 1.42 -39.47
C SER A 24 -3.89 2.65 -38.56
N PRO A 25 -4.38 3.84 -38.93
CA PRO A 25 -4.23 5.03 -38.09
C PRO A 25 -4.73 4.75 -36.66
N PHE A 26 -3.86 4.98 -35.66
CA PHE A 26 -4.11 4.72 -34.24
C PHE A 26 -4.36 3.26 -33.82
N HIS A 27 -4.17 2.30 -34.73
CA HIS A 27 -4.53 0.91 -34.48
C HIS A 27 -3.55 -0.06 -35.15
N MET A 28 -2.80 -0.79 -34.35
CA MET A 28 -1.85 -1.81 -34.78
C MET A 28 -2.37 -3.20 -34.39
N ARG A 29 -2.41 -4.15 -35.33
CA ARG A 29 -2.74 -5.55 -35.08
C ARG A 29 -1.58 -6.44 -35.46
N TRP A 30 -1.35 -7.46 -34.64
CA TRP A 30 -0.44 -8.55 -34.91
C TRP A 30 -1.17 -9.87 -34.68
N GLN A 31 -1.15 -10.76 -35.66
CA GLN A 31 -1.79 -12.08 -35.61
C GLN A 31 -0.77 -13.18 -35.87
N THR A 32 -0.90 -14.29 -35.15
CA THR A 32 -0.03 -15.45 -35.30
C THR A 32 -0.81 -16.76 -35.22
N ALA A 33 -0.43 -17.71 -36.07
CA ALA A 33 -0.93 -19.08 -36.05
C ALA A 33 -0.03 -20.03 -35.23
N LEU A 34 1.08 -19.53 -34.66
CA LEU A 34 2.08 -20.35 -33.97
C LEU A 34 1.48 -21.12 -32.78
N PHE A 35 0.52 -20.52 -32.08
CA PHE A 35 -0.12 -21.12 -30.92
C PHE A 35 -1.25 -22.10 -31.25
N ASN A 36 -1.66 -22.21 -32.52
CA ASN A 36 -2.82 -23.02 -32.94
C ASN A 36 -2.71 -24.45 -32.43
N ARG A 37 -1.52 -25.09 -32.55
CA ARG A 37 -1.29 -26.46 -32.07
C ARG A 37 -1.56 -26.58 -30.57
N GLN A 38 -1.14 -25.60 -29.77
CA GLN A 38 -1.37 -25.62 -28.32
C GLN A 38 -2.83 -25.41 -27.98
N PHE A 39 -3.52 -24.50 -28.68
CA PHE A 39 -4.96 -24.33 -28.57
C PHE A 39 -5.74 -25.62 -28.90
N TYR A 40 -5.34 -26.35 -29.95
CA TYR A 40 -5.93 -27.65 -30.28
C TYR A 40 -5.69 -28.71 -29.19
N ASN A 41 -4.49 -28.74 -28.62
CA ASN A 41 -4.17 -29.63 -27.49
C ASN A 41 -5.03 -29.31 -26.27
N TRP A 42 -5.14 -28.02 -25.91
CA TRP A 42 -5.95 -27.56 -24.78
C TRP A 42 -7.44 -27.79 -24.99
N GLY A 43 -7.99 -27.47 -26.18
CA GLY A 43 -9.42 -27.66 -26.48
C GLY A 43 -9.86 -29.13 -26.57
N ARG A 44 -8.92 -30.07 -26.75
CA ARG A 44 -9.17 -31.52 -26.75
C ARG A 44 -8.74 -32.20 -25.45
N TRP A 45 -8.20 -31.45 -24.49
CA TRP A 45 -7.75 -32.00 -23.23
C TRP A 45 -8.95 -32.40 -22.37
N LYS A 46 -9.10 -33.71 -22.10
CA LYS A 46 -10.18 -34.27 -21.24
C LYS A 46 -11.56 -33.66 -21.55
N PRO A 47 -12.22 -34.04 -22.67
CA PRO A 47 -13.37 -33.33 -23.21
C PRO A 47 -14.60 -33.28 -22.29
N ARG A 48 -14.71 -34.20 -21.32
CA ARG A 48 -15.75 -34.18 -20.27
C ARG A 48 -15.52 -33.08 -19.25
N PHE A 49 -14.28 -32.86 -18.83
CA PHE A 49 -13.91 -31.80 -17.90
C PHE A 49 -14.15 -30.43 -18.52
N LEU A 50 -13.67 -30.21 -19.75
CA LEU A 50 -13.90 -28.94 -20.46
C LEU A 50 -15.39 -28.66 -20.68
N TYR A 51 -16.18 -29.68 -21.02
CA TYR A 51 -17.62 -29.50 -21.13
C TYR A 51 -18.23 -28.98 -19.82
N LEU A 52 -17.92 -29.64 -18.69
CA LEU A 52 -18.41 -29.21 -17.38
C LEU A 52 -17.92 -27.80 -17.03
N TRP A 53 -16.64 -27.51 -17.26
CA TRP A 53 -16.02 -26.21 -17.03
C TRP A 53 -16.74 -25.07 -17.77
N PHE A 54 -16.94 -25.22 -19.08
CA PHE A 54 -17.62 -24.21 -19.88
C PHE A 54 -19.13 -24.17 -19.65
N SER A 55 -19.76 -25.29 -19.25
CA SER A 55 -21.17 -25.30 -18.82
C SER A 55 -21.39 -24.51 -17.53
N ILE A 56 -20.50 -24.65 -16.54
CA ILE A 56 -20.54 -23.81 -15.32
C ILE A 56 -20.32 -22.34 -15.70
N GLY A 57 -19.32 -22.07 -16.55
CA GLY A 57 -19.03 -20.73 -17.03
C GLY A 57 -20.20 -20.07 -17.77
N MET A 58 -20.98 -20.83 -18.54
CA MET A 58 -22.21 -20.36 -19.17
C MET A 58 -23.26 -19.94 -18.13
N VAL A 59 -23.56 -20.79 -17.15
CA VAL A 59 -24.56 -20.48 -16.11
C VAL A 59 -24.14 -19.23 -15.33
N PHE A 60 -22.86 -19.16 -14.96
CA PHE A 60 -22.28 -17.97 -14.34
C PHE A 60 -22.41 -16.73 -15.23
N GLY A 61 -22.05 -16.84 -16.51
CA GLY A 61 -22.10 -15.74 -17.47
C GLY A 61 -23.52 -15.19 -17.66
N ILE A 62 -24.53 -16.07 -17.77
CA ILE A 62 -25.94 -15.67 -17.85
C ILE A 62 -26.34 -14.90 -16.58
N GLY A 63 -26.05 -15.46 -15.40
CA GLY A 63 -26.33 -14.80 -14.12
C GLY A 63 -25.64 -13.44 -14.00
N ALA A 64 -24.38 -13.35 -14.41
CA ALA A 64 -23.60 -12.12 -14.41
C ALA A 64 -24.18 -11.07 -15.38
N MET A 65 -24.68 -11.47 -16.55
CA MET A 65 -25.34 -10.56 -17.49
C MET A 65 -26.60 -9.95 -16.87
N PHE A 66 -27.49 -10.76 -16.28
CA PHE A 66 -28.66 -10.25 -15.57
C PHE A 66 -28.27 -9.32 -14.41
N GLY A 67 -27.25 -9.72 -13.63
CA GLY A 67 -26.67 -8.90 -12.58
C GLY A 67 -26.18 -7.56 -13.09
N SER A 68 -25.46 -7.54 -14.22
CA SER A 68 -24.95 -6.29 -14.82
C SER A 68 -26.07 -5.36 -15.30
N VAL A 69 -27.16 -5.90 -15.86
CA VAL A 69 -28.29 -5.09 -16.31
C VAL A 69 -28.97 -4.42 -15.12
N ILE A 70 -29.18 -5.15 -14.03
CA ILE A 70 -29.75 -4.59 -12.78
C ILE A 70 -28.82 -3.53 -12.20
N LEU A 71 -27.51 -3.80 -12.16
CA LEU A 71 -26.49 -2.89 -11.64
C LEU A 71 -26.44 -1.58 -12.43
N LEU A 72 -26.37 -1.67 -13.76
CA LEU A 72 -26.34 -0.53 -14.66
C LEU A 72 -27.66 0.25 -14.59
N GLY A 73 -28.80 -0.44 -14.49
CA GLY A 73 -30.10 0.19 -14.28
C GLY A 73 -30.16 0.99 -12.97
N LYS A 74 -29.68 0.41 -11.86
CA LYS A 74 -29.58 1.12 -10.57
C LYS A 74 -28.64 2.32 -10.66
N THR A 75 -27.47 2.14 -11.27
CA THR A 75 -26.47 3.21 -11.42
C THR A 75 -27.03 4.34 -12.26
N LEU A 76 -27.69 4.04 -13.39
CA LEU A 76 -28.36 5.02 -14.24
C LEU A 76 -29.43 5.79 -13.46
N MET A 77 -30.26 5.10 -12.67
CA MET A 77 -31.30 5.73 -11.87
C MET A 77 -30.72 6.63 -10.78
N GLN A 78 -29.62 6.20 -10.13
CA GLN A 78 -28.90 6.99 -9.13
C GLN A 78 -28.30 8.25 -9.76
N THR A 79 -27.61 8.12 -10.90
CA THR A 79 -27.04 9.26 -11.62
C THR A 79 -28.13 10.20 -12.09
N LEU A 80 -29.25 9.69 -12.63
CA LEU A 80 -30.37 10.51 -13.06
C LEU A 80 -31.00 11.26 -11.88
N THR A 81 -31.15 10.60 -10.73
CA THR A 81 -31.66 11.24 -9.51
C THR A 81 -30.72 12.34 -9.04
N GLN A 82 -29.40 12.11 -9.03
CA GLN A 82 -28.39 13.12 -8.69
C GLN A 82 -28.39 14.31 -9.66
N MET A 83 -28.65 14.09 -10.94
CA MET A 83 -28.75 15.17 -11.93
C MET A 83 -30.07 15.95 -11.82
N LEU A 84 -31.13 15.33 -11.30
CA LEU A 84 -32.44 15.96 -11.11
C LEU A 84 -32.63 16.62 -9.73
N THR A 85 -31.83 16.25 -8.74
CA THR A 85 -31.84 16.88 -7.41
C THR A 85 -30.47 17.52 -7.14
N GLU A 86 -30.40 18.86 -7.11
CA GLU A 86 -29.21 19.64 -6.74
C GLU A 86 -28.79 19.44 -5.26
N ALA A 87 -28.52 18.20 -4.83
CA ALA A 87 -28.00 17.93 -3.50
C ALA A 87 -27.14 16.65 -3.49
N PRO A 88 -25.84 16.71 -3.15
CA PRO A 88 -24.99 15.54 -3.11
C PRO A 88 -25.30 14.71 -1.85
N LYS A 89 -25.64 13.43 -2.04
CA LYS A 89 -25.46 12.42 -1.00
C LYS A 89 -24.27 11.54 -1.38
N ALA A 90 -23.17 11.70 -0.65
CA ALA A 90 -22.02 10.84 -0.71
C ALA A 90 -22.41 9.45 -0.18
N GLN A 91 -22.48 8.45 -1.07
CA GLN A 91 -22.71 7.07 -0.68
C GLN A 91 -21.41 6.27 -0.80
N ASN A 92 -20.85 5.95 0.36
CA ASN A 92 -19.75 5.02 0.55
C ASN A 92 -20.23 3.58 0.34
N ASP A 93 -20.10 3.04 -0.87
CA ASP A 93 -20.23 1.60 -1.10
C ASP A 93 -18.96 1.08 -1.79
N ARG A 94 -17.92 0.82 -0.97
CA ARG A 94 -16.53 0.51 -1.36
C ARG A 94 -16.33 -0.83 -2.10
N MET A 95 -17.35 -1.67 -2.23
CA MET A 95 -17.18 -3.05 -2.76
C MET A 95 -17.57 -3.21 -4.24
N LEU A 96 -18.41 -2.31 -4.77
CA LEU A 96 -18.90 -2.36 -6.15
C LEU A 96 -17.97 -1.64 -7.16
N GLN A 97 -16.98 -0.92 -6.64
CA GLN A 97 -16.17 0.05 -7.36
C GLN A 97 -15.14 -0.62 -8.27
N VAL A 98 -14.66 -1.84 -7.99
CA VAL A 98 -13.51 -2.41 -8.70
C VAL A 98 -13.84 -2.81 -10.15
N VAL A 99 -14.97 -3.49 -10.39
CA VAL A 99 -15.30 -3.99 -11.73
C VAL A 99 -15.79 -2.87 -12.64
N VAL A 100 -16.60 -1.95 -12.10
CA VAL A 100 -17.05 -0.75 -12.83
C VAL A 100 -15.86 0.17 -13.07
N SER A 101 -14.98 0.40 -12.09
CA SER A 101 -13.80 1.25 -12.26
C SER A 101 -12.82 0.70 -13.29
N VAL A 102 -12.63 -0.62 -13.47
CA VAL A 102 -11.74 -1.14 -14.53
C VAL A 102 -12.27 -0.86 -15.95
N LEU A 103 -13.58 -1.01 -16.19
CA LEU A 103 -14.20 -0.70 -17.48
C LEU A 103 -14.31 0.82 -17.72
N TYR A 104 -14.69 1.57 -16.68
CA TYR A 104 -14.78 3.04 -16.72
C TYR A 104 -13.41 3.73 -16.74
N SER A 105 -12.36 3.11 -16.20
CA SER A 105 -10.98 3.62 -16.29
C SER A 105 -10.38 3.29 -17.65
N ALA A 106 -10.58 2.11 -18.23
CA ALA A 106 -10.09 1.84 -19.59
C ALA A 106 -10.72 2.78 -20.64
N LEU A 107 -12.04 2.98 -20.60
CA LEU A 107 -12.75 3.93 -21.46
C LEU A 107 -12.52 5.40 -21.04
N GLY A 108 -12.53 5.69 -19.74
CA GLY A 108 -12.35 7.04 -19.18
C GLY A 108 -10.94 7.57 -19.34
N PHE A 109 -9.91 6.72 -19.30
CA PHE A 109 -8.52 7.11 -19.57
C PHE A 109 -8.35 7.49 -21.05
N LEU A 110 -8.96 6.73 -21.97
CA LEU A 110 -8.94 7.03 -23.40
C LEU A 110 -9.66 8.37 -23.69
N VAL A 111 -10.80 8.61 -23.04
CA VAL A 111 -11.56 9.86 -23.17
C VAL A 111 -10.82 11.04 -22.52
N CYS A 112 -10.19 10.86 -21.36
CA CYS A 112 -9.49 11.92 -20.63
C CYS A 112 -8.17 12.33 -21.29
N PHE A 113 -7.43 11.38 -21.89
CA PHE A 113 -6.19 11.64 -22.61
C PHE A 113 -6.43 12.37 -23.94
N VAL A 114 -7.56 12.10 -24.61
CA VAL A 114 -7.93 12.74 -25.89
C VAL A 114 -8.61 14.10 -25.71
N LEU A 115 -9.43 14.29 -24.67
CA LEU A 115 -10.22 15.53 -24.50
C LEU A 115 -9.64 16.55 -23.51
N LEU A 116 -8.56 16.22 -22.79
CA LEU A 116 -7.85 17.13 -21.87
C LEU A 116 -8.75 17.89 -20.88
N SER A 117 -9.91 17.34 -20.51
CA SER A 117 -10.96 18.05 -19.78
C SER A 117 -11.62 17.16 -18.71
N CYS A 118 -11.01 17.01 -17.53
CA CYS A 118 -11.67 16.50 -16.33
C CYS A 118 -10.96 17.00 -15.04
N PRO A 119 -11.55 17.91 -14.26
CA PRO A 119 -10.93 18.44 -13.03
C PRO A 119 -11.07 17.55 -11.78
N HIS A 120 -11.79 16.42 -11.84
CA HIS A 120 -12.13 15.61 -10.64
C HIS A 120 -11.93 14.10 -10.78
N GLN A 121 -11.31 13.63 -11.86
CA GLN A 121 -10.92 12.23 -11.99
C GLN A 121 -9.42 12.12 -11.75
N GLN A 122 -8.95 11.08 -11.07
CA GLN A 122 -7.52 10.80 -10.92
C GLN A 122 -6.87 10.64 -12.30
N VAL A 123 -6.29 11.72 -12.85
CA VAL A 123 -5.55 11.78 -14.11
C VAL A 123 -4.15 11.17 -13.96
N PRO A 124 -3.91 9.97 -14.51
CA PRO A 124 -2.61 9.32 -14.36
C PRO A 124 -1.56 10.09 -15.14
N GLY A 125 -0.44 10.42 -14.49
CA GLY A 125 0.58 11.35 -14.99
C GLY A 125 0.58 12.74 -14.35
N VAL A 126 -0.50 13.14 -13.66
CA VAL A 126 -0.51 14.35 -12.81
C VAL A 126 -0.67 13.99 -11.33
N ASN A 127 -1.49 12.97 -11.01
CA ASN A 127 -1.75 12.53 -9.63
C ASN A 127 -1.48 11.04 -9.36
N LEU A 128 -1.06 10.26 -10.36
CA LEU A 128 -0.54 8.89 -10.19
C LEU A 128 0.80 8.77 -10.92
N PRO A 129 1.86 8.20 -10.30
CA PRO A 129 3.17 8.08 -10.91
C PRO A 129 3.14 7.17 -12.15
N VAL A 130 3.89 7.54 -13.20
CA VAL A 130 3.95 6.80 -14.48
C VAL A 130 4.34 5.33 -14.29
N SER A 131 5.07 4.99 -13.22
CA SER A 131 5.39 3.62 -12.84
C SER A 131 4.14 2.76 -12.62
N GLN A 132 3.05 3.31 -12.07
CA GLN A 132 1.81 2.57 -11.83
C GLN A 132 1.03 2.27 -13.11
N LEU A 133 1.20 3.09 -14.14
CA LEU A 133 0.56 2.90 -15.43
C LEU A 133 1.01 1.60 -16.11
N THR A 134 2.27 1.22 -15.91
CA THR A 134 2.83 -0.03 -16.46
C THR A 134 2.17 -1.27 -15.86
N TYR A 135 1.90 -1.27 -14.55
CA TYR A 135 1.17 -2.36 -13.88
C TYR A 135 -0.28 -2.44 -14.36
N PHE A 136 -0.93 -1.30 -14.58
CA PHE A 136 -2.30 -1.27 -15.11
C PHE A 136 -2.41 -1.85 -16.52
N PHE A 137 -1.57 -1.39 -17.46
CA PHE A 137 -1.61 -1.89 -18.84
C PHE A 137 -1.17 -3.35 -18.95
N SER A 138 -0.20 -3.79 -18.15
CA SER A 138 0.19 -5.20 -18.10
C SER A 138 -0.93 -6.09 -17.55
N ALA A 139 -1.63 -5.66 -16.49
CA ALA A 139 -2.77 -6.39 -15.95
C ALA A 139 -3.92 -6.52 -16.97
N ILE A 140 -4.26 -5.44 -17.69
CA ILE A 140 -5.26 -5.48 -18.76
C ILE A 140 -4.84 -6.43 -19.87
N LEU A 141 -3.59 -6.36 -20.33
CA LEU A 141 -3.11 -7.25 -21.38
C LEU A 141 -3.18 -8.72 -20.96
N ILE A 142 -2.70 -9.06 -19.75
CA ILE A 142 -2.74 -10.43 -19.23
C ILE A 142 -4.19 -10.92 -19.12
N SER A 143 -5.08 -10.09 -18.57
CA SER A 143 -6.51 -10.39 -18.48
C SER A 143 -7.14 -10.59 -19.86
N GLY A 144 -6.86 -9.71 -20.83
CA GLY A 144 -7.32 -9.82 -22.21
C GLY A 144 -6.82 -11.09 -22.89
N VAL A 145 -5.55 -11.44 -22.73
CA VAL A 145 -4.99 -12.70 -23.27
C VAL A 145 -5.73 -13.90 -22.69
N ILE A 146 -5.94 -13.95 -21.37
CA ILE A 146 -6.63 -15.07 -20.71
C ILE A 146 -8.11 -15.14 -21.11
N HIS A 147 -8.77 -13.99 -21.27
CA HIS A 147 -10.14 -13.87 -21.76
C HIS A 147 -10.30 -14.53 -23.14
N GLU A 148 -9.44 -14.12 -24.07
CA GLU A 148 -9.44 -14.63 -25.44
C GLU A 148 -9.03 -16.10 -25.48
N VAL A 149 -8.06 -16.53 -24.67
CA VAL A 149 -7.73 -17.95 -24.51
C VAL A 149 -8.97 -18.76 -24.14
N GLY A 150 -9.81 -18.25 -23.24
CA GLY A 150 -11.10 -18.85 -22.88
C GLY A 150 -12.02 -19.05 -24.09
N HIS A 151 -12.20 -18.02 -24.92
CA HIS A 151 -12.98 -18.12 -26.16
C HIS A 151 -12.39 -19.12 -27.15
N GLY A 152 -11.07 -19.10 -27.35
CA GLY A 152 -10.37 -20.00 -28.27
C GLY A 152 -10.49 -21.47 -27.88
N VAL A 153 -10.27 -21.79 -26.60
CA VAL A 153 -10.39 -23.18 -26.09
C VAL A 153 -11.85 -23.66 -26.15
N ALA A 154 -12.81 -22.80 -25.83
CA ALA A 154 -14.24 -23.13 -25.95
C ALA A 154 -14.66 -23.41 -27.40
N ALA A 155 -14.21 -22.57 -28.35
CA ALA A 155 -14.52 -22.72 -29.76
C ALA A 155 -14.01 -24.06 -30.32
N ILE A 156 -12.78 -24.44 -30.01
CA ILE A 156 -12.21 -25.72 -30.44
C ILE A 156 -12.98 -26.90 -29.85
N ARG A 157 -13.42 -26.79 -28.58
CA ARG A 157 -14.20 -27.85 -27.93
C ARG A 157 -15.55 -28.06 -28.61
N GLU A 158 -16.21 -26.98 -29.04
CA GLU A 158 -17.47 -27.00 -29.79
C GLU A 158 -17.26 -27.28 -31.30
N GLN A 159 -16.07 -27.73 -31.70
CA GLN A 159 -15.70 -28.07 -33.09
C GLN A 159 -15.76 -26.89 -34.07
N VAL A 160 -15.55 -25.67 -33.58
CA VAL A 160 -15.44 -24.47 -34.42
C VAL A 160 -13.99 -24.28 -34.87
N ARG A 161 -13.82 -23.88 -36.13
CA ARG A 161 -12.50 -23.63 -36.72
C ARG A 161 -11.82 -22.42 -36.08
N PHE A 162 -10.62 -22.63 -35.58
CA PHE A 162 -9.72 -21.62 -35.01
C PHE A 162 -8.66 -21.22 -36.04
N ASN A 163 -8.60 -19.94 -36.42
CA ASN A 163 -7.67 -19.44 -37.43
C ASN A 163 -6.35 -18.96 -36.80
N GLY A 164 -6.42 -18.23 -35.69
CA GLY A 164 -5.23 -17.74 -35.01
C GLY A 164 -5.53 -16.91 -33.76
N PHE A 165 -4.46 -16.54 -33.05
CA PHE A 165 -4.49 -15.63 -31.92
C PHE A 165 -3.76 -14.33 -32.30
N GLY A 166 -4.23 -13.20 -31.79
CA GLY A 166 -3.62 -11.91 -32.07
C GLY A 166 -3.62 -10.96 -30.88
N ILE A 167 -2.75 -9.96 -30.99
CA ILE A 167 -2.63 -8.83 -30.08
C ILE A 167 -2.85 -7.57 -30.88
N PHE A 168 -3.52 -6.58 -30.32
CA PHE A 168 -3.67 -5.27 -30.91
C PHE A 168 -3.33 -4.18 -29.92
N ILE A 169 -2.90 -3.03 -30.43
CA ILE A 169 -2.70 -1.81 -29.66
C ILE A 169 -3.54 -0.73 -30.31
N PHE A 170 -4.48 -0.17 -29.53
CA PHE A 170 -5.31 0.96 -29.94
C PHE A 170 -4.90 2.20 -29.14
N ILE A 171 -4.26 3.17 -29.80
CA ILE A 171 -3.64 4.37 -29.20
C ILE A 171 -2.56 4.00 -28.15
N VAL A 172 -2.97 3.64 -26.94
CA VAL A 172 -2.09 3.17 -25.85
C VAL A 172 -2.62 1.87 -25.23
N TYR A 173 -3.86 1.48 -25.53
CA TYR A 173 -4.53 0.32 -24.95
C TYR A 173 -4.05 -0.99 -25.61
N PRO A 174 -3.38 -1.89 -24.87
CA PRO A 174 -3.05 -3.21 -25.37
C PRO A 174 -4.23 -4.16 -25.17
N GLY A 175 -4.60 -4.90 -26.21
CA GLY A 175 -5.66 -5.90 -26.19
C GLY A 175 -5.24 -7.18 -26.90
N ALA A 176 -5.96 -8.27 -26.65
CA ALA A 176 -5.84 -9.52 -27.38
C ALA A 176 -7.13 -9.80 -28.13
N PHE A 177 -7.06 -10.65 -29.16
CA PHE A 177 -8.23 -11.17 -29.85
C PHE A 177 -7.97 -12.58 -30.38
N VAL A 178 -9.02 -13.38 -30.51
CA VAL A 178 -8.97 -14.64 -31.25
C VAL A 178 -9.73 -14.52 -32.56
N ASP A 179 -9.11 -14.99 -33.64
CA ASP A 179 -9.73 -15.07 -34.96
C ASP A 179 -10.46 -16.41 -35.11
N LEU A 180 -11.79 -16.35 -34.99
CA LEU A 180 -12.72 -17.46 -35.18
C LEU A 180 -13.48 -17.31 -36.51
N PHE A 181 -13.73 -18.42 -37.19
CA PHE A 181 -14.48 -18.38 -38.45
C PHE A 181 -15.98 -18.14 -38.21
N THR A 182 -16.44 -16.93 -38.53
CA THR A 182 -17.79 -16.43 -38.20
C THR A 182 -18.94 -17.25 -38.83
N THR A 183 -18.77 -17.79 -40.03
CA THR A 183 -19.83 -18.57 -40.68
C THR A 183 -20.03 -19.94 -40.03
N HIS A 184 -18.97 -20.58 -39.51
CA HIS A 184 -19.10 -21.81 -38.70
C HIS A 184 -19.71 -21.52 -37.33
N LEU A 185 -19.45 -20.34 -36.75
CA LEU A 185 -20.09 -19.91 -35.49
C LEU A 185 -21.60 -19.70 -35.65
N GLN A 186 -22.08 -19.24 -36.80
CA GLN A 186 -23.51 -19.04 -37.05
C GLN A 186 -24.26 -20.36 -37.31
N LEU A 187 -23.54 -21.43 -37.69
CA LEU A 187 -24.11 -22.75 -37.98
C LEU A 187 -24.28 -23.62 -36.73
N ILE A 188 -23.56 -23.33 -35.63
CA ILE A 188 -23.67 -24.08 -34.37
C ILE A 188 -24.91 -23.67 -33.56
N SER A 189 -25.36 -24.56 -32.67
CA SER A 189 -26.56 -24.31 -31.88
C SER A 189 -26.40 -23.11 -30.92
N PRO A 190 -27.49 -22.40 -30.58
CA PRO A 190 -27.42 -21.21 -29.71
C PRO A 190 -26.77 -21.49 -28.34
N VAL A 191 -26.97 -22.69 -27.79
CA VAL A 191 -26.34 -23.10 -26.53
C VAL A 191 -24.82 -23.20 -26.68
N GLN A 192 -24.32 -23.72 -27.80
CA GLN A 192 -22.88 -23.81 -28.04
C GLN A 192 -22.28 -22.42 -28.23
N GLN A 193 -22.95 -21.53 -28.96
CA GLN A 193 -22.53 -20.13 -29.13
C GLN A 193 -22.42 -19.43 -27.77
N LEU A 194 -23.45 -19.56 -26.93
CA LEU A 194 -23.46 -18.95 -25.60
C LEU A 194 -22.34 -19.49 -24.71
N ARG A 195 -21.99 -20.78 -24.83
CA ARG A 195 -20.86 -21.40 -24.13
C ARG A 195 -19.53 -20.76 -24.52
N ILE A 196 -19.36 -20.45 -25.80
CA ILE A 196 -18.18 -19.74 -26.32
C ILE A 196 -18.19 -18.29 -25.84
N PHE A 197 -19.30 -17.55 -25.96
CA PHE A 197 -19.38 -16.15 -25.55
C PHE A 197 -19.21 -15.93 -24.04
N CYS A 198 -19.68 -16.85 -23.19
CA CYS A 198 -19.45 -16.75 -21.74
C CYS A 198 -18.06 -17.23 -21.31
N ALA A 199 -17.30 -17.91 -22.19
CA ALA A 199 -16.01 -18.49 -21.84
C ALA A 199 -14.99 -17.46 -21.38
N GLY A 200 -14.87 -16.31 -22.07
CA GLY A 200 -13.91 -15.27 -21.72
C GLY A 200 -14.19 -14.65 -20.34
N VAL A 201 -15.45 -14.28 -20.08
CA VAL A 201 -15.87 -13.74 -18.76
C VAL A 201 -15.60 -14.74 -17.64
N TRP A 202 -15.88 -16.03 -17.87
CA TRP A 202 -15.59 -17.09 -16.90
C TRP A 202 -14.09 -17.21 -16.58
N HIS A 203 -13.21 -17.16 -17.59
CA HIS A 203 -11.75 -17.23 -17.36
C HIS A 203 -11.24 -16.00 -16.60
N ASN A 204 -11.77 -14.81 -16.88
CA ASN A 204 -11.42 -13.61 -16.11
C ASN A 204 -11.91 -13.67 -14.67
N PHE A 205 -13.10 -14.22 -14.42
CA PHE A 205 -13.58 -14.45 -13.06
C PHE A 205 -12.66 -15.41 -12.30
N VAL A 206 -12.31 -16.54 -12.90
CA VAL A 206 -11.38 -17.52 -12.32
C VAL A 206 -10.01 -16.90 -12.07
N LEU A 207 -9.50 -16.10 -12.99
CA LEU A 207 -8.25 -15.35 -12.81
C LEU A 207 -8.35 -14.41 -11.60
N GLY A 208 -9.47 -13.70 -11.45
CA GLY A 208 -9.72 -12.81 -10.31
C GLY A 208 -9.72 -13.56 -8.98
N VAL A 209 -10.43 -14.69 -8.90
CA VAL A 209 -10.43 -15.56 -7.71
C VAL A 209 -9.03 -16.07 -7.41
N ALA A 210 -8.30 -16.56 -8.41
CA ALA A 210 -6.92 -17.02 -8.25
C ALA A 210 -6.01 -15.90 -7.74
N SER A 211 -6.17 -14.69 -8.27
CA SER A 211 -5.39 -13.51 -7.86
C SER A 211 -5.69 -13.12 -6.42
N PHE A 212 -6.97 -13.18 -6.00
CA PHE A 212 -7.36 -12.95 -4.62
C PHE A 212 -6.79 -13.99 -3.66
N VAL A 213 -6.81 -15.27 -4.04
CA VAL A 213 -6.21 -16.35 -3.25
C VAL A 213 -4.70 -16.13 -3.11
N VAL A 214 -4.00 -15.78 -4.20
CA VAL A 214 -2.57 -15.46 -4.16
C VAL A 214 -2.30 -14.25 -3.26
N LEU A 215 -3.11 -13.19 -3.35
CA LEU A 215 -2.99 -12.01 -2.50
C LEU A 215 -3.18 -12.35 -1.02
N PHE A 216 -4.17 -13.19 -0.69
CA PHE A 216 -4.41 -13.64 0.68
C PHE A 216 -3.26 -14.52 1.22
N LEU A 217 -2.70 -15.36 0.36
CA LEU A 217 -1.56 -16.23 0.71
C LEU A 217 -0.21 -15.52 0.63
N LEU A 218 -0.16 -14.27 0.15
CA LEU A 218 1.07 -13.54 -0.08
C LEU A 218 1.98 -13.45 1.16
N PRO A 219 1.47 -13.18 2.39
CA PRO A 219 2.32 -13.19 3.59
C PRO A 219 2.97 -14.55 3.82
N ALA A 220 2.23 -15.65 3.64
CA ALA A 220 2.78 -16.99 3.81
C ALA A 220 3.80 -17.35 2.71
N ILE A 221 3.57 -16.92 1.47
CA ILE A 221 4.50 -17.12 0.34
C ILE A 221 5.79 -16.34 0.57
N LEU A 222 5.68 -15.12 1.09
CA LEU A 222 6.81 -14.23 1.29
C LEU A 222 7.54 -14.50 2.62
N PHE A 223 6.94 -15.24 3.56
CA PHE A 223 7.52 -15.54 4.87
C PHE A 223 8.99 -16.00 4.87
N PRO A 224 9.47 -16.84 3.92
CA PRO A 224 10.89 -17.23 3.87
C PRO A 224 11.84 -16.06 3.53
N PHE A 225 11.32 -14.94 3.03
CA PHE A 225 12.09 -13.79 2.54
C PHE A 225 12.09 -12.60 3.50
N TYR A 226 11.32 -12.64 4.59
CA TYR A 226 11.31 -11.59 5.61
C TYR A 226 11.23 -12.18 7.01
N TYR A 227 11.91 -11.55 7.97
CA TYR A 227 11.82 -11.90 9.39
C TYR A 227 10.87 -10.93 10.10
N THR A 228 10.09 -11.45 11.03
CA THR A 228 9.16 -10.68 11.88
C THR A 228 9.56 -10.80 13.34
N GLY A 229 9.00 -9.95 14.21
CA GLY A 229 9.19 -10.07 15.65
C GLY A 229 10.57 -9.60 16.15
N VAL A 230 11.26 -8.76 15.38
CA VAL A 230 12.59 -8.23 15.73
C VAL A 230 12.53 -6.80 16.26
N GLY A 231 11.43 -6.08 16.01
CA GLY A 231 11.29 -4.67 16.35
C GLY A 231 10.27 -3.94 15.46
N ALA A 232 10.00 -2.68 15.78
CA ALA A 232 9.18 -1.80 14.96
C ALA A 232 10.07 -1.06 13.94
N LEU A 233 9.81 -1.27 12.65
CA LEU A 233 10.55 -0.63 11.57
C LEU A 233 10.03 0.79 11.32
N VAL A 234 10.93 1.77 11.29
CA VAL A 234 10.60 3.16 10.97
C VAL A 234 10.47 3.33 9.46
N THR A 235 9.25 3.51 8.96
CA THR A 235 8.99 3.69 7.52
C THR A 235 9.00 5.15 7.09
N GLU A 236 8.64 6.06 8.00
CA GLU A 236 8.52 7.48 7.74
C GLU A 236 8.71 8.26 9.05
N VAL A 237 9.31 9.44 8.97
CA VAL A 237 9.46 10.38 10.09
C VAL A 237 9.03 11.75 9.59
N ALA A 238 8.08 12.38 10.28
CA ALA A 238 7.60 13.71 9.90
C ALA A 238 8.71 14.76 10.05
N GLU A 239 8.90 15.60 9.03
CA GLU A 239 10.03 16.54 8.92
C GLU A 239 10.10 17.54 10.09
N ASP A 240 8.95 18.05 10.55
CA ASP A 240 8.87 19.02 11.66
C ASP A 240 8.71 18.36 13.04
N SER A 241 8.86 17.04 13.14
CA SER A 241 8.67 16.34 14.42
C SER A 241 9.94 16.39 15.30
N PRO A 242 9.81 16.37 16.64
CA PRO A 242 10.96 16.22 17.55
C PRO A 242 11.70 14.88 17.41
N ALA A 243 11.12 13.93 16.67
CA ALA A 243 11.74 12.66 16.33
C ALA A 243 12.68 12.78 15.11
N ASN A 244 12.59 13.86 14.33
CA ASN A 244 13.50 14.14 13.24
C ASN A 244 14.74 14.91 13.74
N GLY A 245 15.91 14.60 13.18
CA GLY A 245 17.17 15.29 13.47
C GLY A 245 18.38 14.37 13.54
N PRO A 246 19.59 14.92 13.76
CA PRO A 246 20.84 14.15 13.73
C PRO A 246 20.95 13.09 14.85
N ARG A 247 20.06 13.14 15.85
CA ARG A 247 19.96 12.19 16.97
C ARG A 247 18.54 11.65 17.14
N GLY A 248 17.75 11.75 16.07
CA GLY A 248 16.38 11.28 15.99
C GLY A 248 16.29 9.87 15.37
N LEU A 249 15.11 9.53 14.88
CA LEU A 249 14.87 8.32 14.12
C LEU A 249 15.12 8.56 12.62
N PHE A 250 15.61 7.54 11.94
CA PHE A 250 15.78 7.54 10.49
C PHE A 250 14.91 6.46 9.83
N VAL A 251 14.51 6.71 8.59
CA VAL A 251 13.80 5.71 7.79
C VAL A 251 14.69 4.48 7.59
N GLY A 252 14.17 3.32 7.96
CA GLY A 252 14.90 2.05 7.98
C GLY A 252 15.44 1.63 9.35
N ASP A 253 15.35 2.50 10.37
CA ASP A 253 15.74 2.14 11.73
C ASP A 253 14.81 1.08 12.32
N LEU A 254 15.38 0.17 13.12
CA LEU A 254 14.63 -0.85 13.83
C LEU A 254 14.59 -0.52 15.33
N VAL A 255 13.43 -0.14 15.82
CA VAL A 255 13.22 0.11 17.25
C VAL A 255 13.01 -1.21 17.98
N THR A 256 13.87 -1.50 18.96
CA THR A 256 13.82 -2.74 19.75
C THR A 256 13.29 -2.51 21.16
N ASN A 257 13.41 -1.29 21.70
CA ASN A 257 12.95 -0.97 23.05
C ASN A 257 12.47 0.48 23.19
N LEU A 258 11.42 0.65 23.98
CA LEU A 258 10.95 1.92 24.52
C LEU A 258 11.22 1.96 26.02
N GLN A 259 12.22 2.74 26.44
CA GLN A 259 12.76 2.76 27.81
C GLN A 259 13.23 1.37 28.26
N ASP A 260 12.42 0.68 29.06
CA ASP A 260 12.61 -0.70 29.55
C ASP A 260 11.55 -1.67 29.00
N CYS A 261 10.64 -1.19 28.13
CA CYS A 261 9.62 -1.97 27.45
C CYS A 261 10.20 -2.56 26.14
N PRO A 262 10.29 -3.89 25.98
CA PRO A 262 10.72 -4.50 24.72
C PRO A 262 9.66 -4.35 23.63
N VAL A 263 10.09 -4.11 22.41
CA VAL A 263 9.24 -3.92 21.23
C VAL A 263 9.64 -4.93 20.18
N TYR A 264 8.74 -5.86 19.84
CA TYR A 264 8.94 -6.83 18.76
C TYR A 264 8.03 -6.57 17.56
N SER A 265 6.91 -5.87 17.76
CA SER A 265 5.95 -5.48 16.72
C SER A 265 5.42 -4.04 16.90
N VAL A 266 4.60 -3.60 15.94
CA VAL A 266 3.93 -2.29 15.99
C VAL A 266 2.89 -2.25 17.12
N GLU A 267 2.27 -3.39 17.43
CA GLU A 267 1.35 -3.54 18.55
C GLU A 267 2.07 -3.35 19.89
N ASP A 268 3.26 -3.93 20.05
CA ASP A 268 4.08 -3.72 21.25
C ASP A 268 4.49 -2.25 21.40
N TRP A 269 4.88 -1.59 20.32
CA TRP A 269 5.19 -0.16 20.31
C TRP A 269 4.02 0.68 20.83
N ASN A 270 2.82 0.46 20.29
CA ASN A 270 1.61 1.16 20.71
C ASN A 270 1.21 0.84 22.16
N SER A 271 1.35 -0.42 22.59
CA SER A 271 1.09 -0.83 23.98
C SER A 271 2.08 -0.17 24.95
N CYS A 272 3.38 -0.16 24.63
CA CYS A 272 4.41 0.48 25.45
C CYS A 272 4.18 2.00 25.57
N LEU A 273 3.75 2.68 24.49
CA LEU A 273 3.43 4.11 24.53
C LEU A 273 2.19 4.40 25.40
N GLY A 274 1.16 3.56 25.31
CA GLY A 274 -0.02 3.65 26.19
C GLY A 274 0.37 3.53 27.66
N ASP A 275 1.18 2.53 27.99
CA ASP A 275 1.73 2.31 29.33
C ASP A 275 2.53 3.52 29.86
N ILE A 276 3.36 4.14 29.01
CA ILE A 276 4.16 5.33 29.35
C ILE A 276 3.27 6.56 29.56
N SER A 277 2.14 6.65 28.84
CA SER A 277 1.19 7.76 28.98
C SER A 277 0.45 7.71 30.32
N GLU A 278 0.06 6.51 30.77
CA GLU A 278 -0.66 6.32 32.04
C GLU A 278 0.24 6.38 33.27
N LYS A 279 1.47 5.89 33.15
CA LYS A 279 2.42 5.82 34.28
C LYS A 279 3.06 7.19 34.55
N SER A 280 3.43 7.42 35.82
CA SER A 280 4.24 8.57 36.20
C SER A 280 5.63 8.50 35.59
N GLN A 281 6.19 9.69 35.29
CA GLN A 281 7.53 9.85 34.72
C GLN A 281 8.59 9.16 35.58
N VAL A 282 9.45 8.36 34.93
CA VAL A 282 10.55 7.65 35.60
C VAL A 282 11.74 8.58 35.85
N GLY A 283 12.47 8.31 36.93
CA GLY A 283 13.72 8.97 37.29
C GLY A 283 14.95 8.12 36.97
N TYR A 284 16.11 8.71 37.25
CA TYR A 284 17.43 8.16 36.92
C TYR A 284 18.37 8.29 38.12
N CYS A 285 19.15 7.25 38.42
CA CYS A 285 20.07 7.25 39.56
C CYS A 285 21.37 8.02 39.25
N VAL A 286 21.63 9.10 39.97
CA VAL A 286 22.85 9.90 39.80
C VAL A 286 23.62 9.97 41.12
N SER A 287 24.93 9.75 41.07
CA SER A 287 25.78 9.87 42.27
C SER A 287 25.87 11.31 42.75
N ALA A 288 25.99 11.54 44.06
CA ALA A 288 26.10 12.88 44.63
C ALA A 288 27.31 13.66 44.08
N ALA A 289 28.42 12.97 43.82
CA ALA A 289 29.61 13.58 43.23
C ALA A 289 29.36 14.04 41.79
N THR A 290 28.72 13.21 40.97
CA THR A 290 28.34 13.55 39.60
C THR A 290 27.32 14.69 39.58
N LEU A 291 26.37 14.69 40.52
CA LEU A 291 25.36 15.73 40.65
C LEU A 291 26.02 17.09 40.94
N GLN A 292 26.98 17.16 41.86
CA GLN A 292 27.72 18.39 42.16
C GLN A 292 28.58 18.88 41.00
N GLN A 293 29.16 17.98 40.21
CA GLN A 293 29.99 18.32 39.05
C GLN A 293 29.19 18.83 37.85
N LEU A 294 28.01 18.24 37.61
CA LEU A 294 27.16 18.57 36.47
C LEU A 294 26.12 19.64 36.80
N SER A 295 25.84 19.91 38.08
CA SER A 295 24.89 20.93 38.48
C SER A 295 25.46 22.32 38.23
N PHE A 296 24.78 23.10 37.39
CA PHE A 296 25.04 24.53 37.27
C PHE A 296 24.17 25.28 38.28
N PRO A 297 24.71 26.30 38.98
CA PRO A 297 23.91 27.15 39.87
C PRO A 297 22.89 27.90 39.01
N ALA A 298 21.62 27.54 39.14
CA ALA A 298 20.57 28.11 38.34
C ALA A 298 19.42 28.62 39.21
N ARG A 299 18.84 29.74 38.78
CA ARG A 299 17.62 30.28 39.40
C ARG A 299 16.46 29.38 38.99
N VAL A 300 15.68 28.97 39.97
CA VAL A 300 14.52 28.12 39.78
C VAL A 300 13.32 29.01 39.48
N TYR A 301 12.72 28.82 38.31
CA TYR A 301 11.50 29.52 37.89
C TYR A 301 10.34 28.52 37.84
N ARG A 302 9.22 28.86 38.48
CA ARG A 302 7.99 28.06 38.39
C ARG A 302 7.08 28.69 37.35
N ARG A 303 6.72 27.92 36.32
CA ARG A 303 5.77 28.33 35.29
C ARG A 303 4.32 28.21 35.78
N LEU A 304 3.39 28.83 35.05
CA LEU A 304 1.95 28.76 35.37
C LEU A 304 1.36 27.35 35.20
N ASP A 305 2.00 26.50 34.40
CA ASP A 305 1.64 25.10 34.13
C ASP A 305 2.11 24.13 35.24
N SER A 306 2.57 24.64 36.39
CA SER A 306 3.19 23.92 37.51
C SER A 306 4.56 23.28 37.24
N SER A 307 5.08 23.36 36.01
CA SER A 307 6.43 22.92 35.70
C SER A 307 7.49 23.86 36.29
N VAL A 308 8.64 23.29 36.63
CA VAL A 308 9.77 24.06 37.17
C VAL A 308 10.91 24.03 36.16
N GLU A 309 11.34 25.21 35.75
CA GLU A 309 12.44 25.44 34.83
C GLU A 309 13.65 25.97 35.60
N CYS A 310 14.73 25.19 35.58
CA CYS A 310 15.99 25.51 36.24
C CYS A 310 17.17 25.54 35.27
N CYS A 311 16.94 25.44 33.95
CA CYS A 311 17.99 25.59 32.96
C CYS A 311 17.89 26.97 32.32
N SER A 312 19.03 27.62 32.08
CA SER A 312 19.08 28.84 31.28
C SER A 312 19.04 28.50 29.78
N ASN A 313 18.56 29.43 28.96
CA ASN A 313 18.29 29.25 27.52
C ASN A 313 19.53 28.98 26.63
N ASN A 314 20.68 28.65 27.21
CA ASN A 314 21.95 28.51 26.48
C ASN A 314 22.20 27.10 25.91
N SER A 315 21.35 26.11 26.22
CA SER A 315 21.56 24.72 25.82
C SER A 315 20.23 24.03 25.50
N LEU A 316 20.11 23.47 24.28
CA LEU A 316 18.94 22.71 23.84
C LEU A 316 18.92 21.26 24.38
N THR A 317 19.96 20.84 25.11
CA THR A 317 20.14 19.44 25.56
C THR A 317 20.01 19.25 27.06
N ASP A 318 19.94 20.35 27.81
CA ASP A 318 19.88 20.31 29.26
C ASP A 318 18.42 20.33 29.73
N ILE A 319 18.09 19.45 30.67
CA ILE A 319 16.75 19.32 31.23
C ILE A 319 16.84 19.58 32.73
N CYS A 320 15.79 20.20 33.27
CA CYS A 320 15.68 20.39 34.70
C CYS A 320 15.25 19.08 35.37
N PHE A 321 16.01 18.61 36.36
CA PHE A 321 15.68 17.44 37.17
C PHE A 321 15.40 17.85 38.61
N SER A 322 14.35 17.28 39.20
CA SER A 322 14.04 17.38 40.62
C SER A 322 14.55 16.17 41.38
N TYR A 323 14.97 16.37 42.63
CA TYR A 323 15.38 15.31 43.54
C TYR A 323 15.10 15.71 45.00
N SER A 324 14.94 14.74 45.89
CA SER A 324 14.79 14.98 47.33
C SER A 324 16.02 14.49 48.08
N ASN A 325 16.48 15.28 49.05
CA ASN A 325 17.49 14.82 50.01
C ASN A 325 16.80 14.19 51.24
N ASN A 326 17.60 13.70 52.21
CA ASN A 326 17.11 13.09 53.45
C ASN A 326 16.34 14.04 54.40
N LEU A 327 16.33 15.33 54.12
CA LEU A 327 15.59 16.39 54.85
C LEU A 327 14.29 16.78 54.10
N ASP A 328 13.87 15.99 53.10
CA ASP A 328 12.67 16.19 52.27
C ASP A 328 12.58 17.55 51.55
N SER A 329 13.72 18.25 51.38
CA SER A 329 13.76 19.46 50.56
C SER A 329 13.75 19.08 49.07
N HIS A 330 12.72 19.48 48.33
CA HIS A 330 12.69 19.38 46.87
C HIS A 330 13.72 20.33 46.25
N LEU A 331 14.77 19.76 45.68
CA LEU A 331 15.86 20.47 45.02
C LEU A 331 15.80 20.25 43.52
N TYR A 332 16.39 21.18 42.77
CA TYR A 332 16.41 21.16 41.31
C TYR A 332 17.85 21.30 40.80
N ALA A 333 18.19 20.56 39.75
CA ALA A 333 19.47 20.64 39.08
C ALA A 333 19.28 20.64 37.56
N CYS A 334 19.97 21.55 36.87
CA CYS A 334 20.04 21.54 35.42
C CYS A 334 21.15 20.58 34.99
N LEU A 335 20.79 19.49 34.29
CA LEU A 335 21.71 18.43 33.90
C LEU A 335 21.57 18.08 32.41
N PRO A 336 22.67 17.72 31.73
CA PRO A 336 22.60 17.19 30.38
C PRO A 336 21.86 15.85 30.36
N ALA A 337 20.69 15.80 29.73
CA ALA A 337 19.78 14.64 29.81
C ALA A 337 20.44 13.33 29.35
N ARG A 338 21.21 13.40 28.26
CA ARG A 338 21.90 12.24 27.69
C ARG A 338 22.90 11.60 28.64
N LYS A 339 23.73 12.41 29.30
CA LYS A 339 24.72 11.91 30.28
C LYS A 339 24.04 11.25 31.49
N VAL A 340 22.91 11.79 31.91
CA VAL A 340 22.12 11.20 33.00
C VAL A 340 21.57 9.85 32.56
N ILE A 341 20.92 9.76 31.40
CA ILE A 341 20.18 8.56 30.97
C ILE A 341 21.09 7.40 30.54
N GLU A 342 22.22 7.69 29.88
CA GLU A 342 23.14 6.65 29.38
C GLU A 342 23.93 5.98 30.52
N ALA A 343 24.26 6.73 31.57
CA ALA A 343 25.14 6.27 32.64
C ALA A 343 24.39 5.74 33.89
N SER A 344 23.05 5.78 33.90
CA SER A 344 22.27 5.52 35.11
C SER A 344 21.21 4.44 34.95
N LYS A 345 20.91 3.80 36.09
CA LYS A 345 19.75 2.92 36.25
C LYS A 345 18.48 3.75 36.45
N VAL A 346 17.35 3.24 35.95
CA VAL A 346 16.02 3.83 36.16
C VAL A 346 15.59 3.66 37.63
N CYS A 347 14.94 4.68 38.19
CA CYS A 347 14.44 4.70 39.57
C CYS A 347 13.08 5.40 39.69
N ARG A 348 12.36 5.09 40.77
CA ARG A 348 11.17 5.84 41.22
C ARG A 348 11.41 6.51 42.56
N THR A 349 12.28 5.93 43.39
CA THR A 349 12.63 6.43 44.71
C THR A 349 14.13 6.39 44.95
N ASN A 350 14.61 7.13 45.94
CA ASN A 350 16.03 7.11 46.33
C ASN A 350 16.53 5.72 46.76
N MET A 351 15.62 4.83 47.21
CA MET A 351 15.96 3.45 47.59
C MET A 351 16.38 2.60 46.40
N ASP A 352 15.84 2.86 45.21
CA ASP A 352 16.16 2.09 43.99
C ASP A 352 17.62 2.26 43.54
N CYS A 353 18.24 3.34 44.01
CA CYS A 353 19.61 3.76 43.70
C CYS A 353 20.63 3.31 44.75
N GLN A 354 20.22 2.78 45.91
CA GLN A 354 21.13 2.34 46.99
C GLN A 354 21.85 1.02 46.65
N LYS A 355 22.69 1.04 45.61
CA LYS A 355 23.69 0.01 45.34
C LYS A 355 25.05 0.66 45.39
N ASP A 356 25.93 0.03 46.15
CA ASP A 356 27.32 0.44 46.40
C ASP A 356 27.42 1.66 47.33
N PHE A 357 28.45 1.70 48.17
CA PHE A 357 28.68 2.67 49.27
C PHE A 357 28.78 4.15 48.85
N VAL A 358 28.32 4.49 47.64
CA VAL A 358 28.31 5.83 47.06
C VAL A 358 26.93 6.46 47.27
N PRO A 359 26.84 7.65 47.88
CA PRO A 359 25.57 8.34 48.01
C PRO A 359 25.02 8.69 46.62
N SER A 360 23.83 8.20 46.28
CA SER A 360 23.16 8.43 45.00
C SER A 360 21.71 8.87 45.22
N PHE A 361 21.24 9.76 44.36
CA PHE A 361 19.88 10.27 44.40
C PHE A 361 19.11 9.84 43.14
N CYS A 362 17.82 9.60 43.30
CA CYS A 362 16.92 9.45 42.18
C CYS A 362 16.52 10.84 41.68
N VAL A 363 16.95 11.19 40.47
CA VAL A 363 16.61 12.46 39.84
C VAL A 363 15.49 12.24 38.82
N THR A 364 14.40 12.98 38.94
CA THR A 364 13.22 12.89 38.06
C THR A 364 13.11 14.13 37.19
N PRO A 365 12.89 14.04 35.87
CA PRO A 365 12.79 15.22 35.03
C PRO A 365 11.53 16.02 35.38
N SER A 366 11.72 17.32 35.59
CA SER A 366 10.67 18.29 35.94
C SER A 366 10.01 18.78 34.66
N LEU A 367 9.03 18.03 34.18
CA LEU A 367 8.30 18.26 32.94
C LEU A 367 6.81 18.51 33.22
N GLU A 368 6.10 19.08 32.25
CA GLU A 368 4.65 19.26 32.32
C GLU A 368 3.95 17.90 32.41
N ASN A 369 2.80 17.84 33.10
CA ASN A 369 2.10 16.59 33.41
C ASN A 369 1.70 15.75 32.18
N GLN A 370 1.61 16.34 30.99
CA GLN A 370 1.32 15.61 29.74
C GLN A 370 2.57 15.29 28.92
N THR A 371 3.71 15.91 29.24
CA THR A 371 4.98 15.69 28.56
C THR A 371 5.79 14.61 29.27
N ARG A 372 6.47 13.78 28.49
CA ARG A 372 7.32 12.70 28.99
C ARG A 372 8.70 12.76 28.33
N LEU A 373 9.70 12.31 29.08
CA LEU A 373 11.03 12.04 28.55
C LEU A 373 11.15 10.53 28.26
N ILE A 374 11.17 10.19 26.98
CA ILE A 374 11.16 8.82 26.47
C ILE A 374 12.50 8.50 25.82
N ARG A 375 13.12 7.39 26.21
CA ARG A 375 14.32 6.84 25.57
C ARG A 375 13.89 5.79 24.56
N VAL A 376 14.25 5.96 23.30
CA VAL A 376 13.97 5.00 22.23
C VAL A 376 15.28 4.35 21.79
N LYS A 377 15.36 3.02 21.86
CA LYS A 377 16.54 2.26 21.42
C LYS A 377 16.35 1.76 20.00
N HIS A 378 17.25 2.14 19.11
CA HIS A 378 17.22 1.79 17.69
C HIS A 378 18.66 1.51 17.18
N PRO A 379 19.23 0.32 17.48
CA PRO A 379 20.55 -0.03 16.99
C PRO A 379 20.59 -0.02 15.44
N PRO A 380 21.71 0.38 14.81
CA PRO A 380 23.03 0.63 15.39
C PRO A 380 23.26 2.08 15.87
N HIS A 381 22.28 2.96 15.73
CA HIS A 381 22.41 4.37 16.10
C HIS A 381 22.27 4.57 17.61
N ILE A 382 22.72 5.73 18.09
CA ILE A 382 22.59 6.11 19.50
C ILE A 382 21.12 6.30 19.87
N ASP A 383 20.76 5.98 21.11
CA ASP A 383 19.38 6.13 21.58
C ASP A 383 18.83 7.55 21.34
N MET A 384 17.66 7.62 20.72
CA MET A 384 16.88 8.85 20.60
C MET A 384 16.26 9.18 21.97
N LEU A 385 16.35 10.46 22.34
CA LEU A 385 15.65 11.01 23.50
C LEU A 385 14.53 11.90 23.00
N TYR A 386 13.30 11.52 23.30
CA TYR A 386 12.11 12.25 22.92
C TYR A 386 11.53 12.99 24.13
N VAL A 387 11.23 14.28 23.96
CA VAL A 387 10.53 15.10 24.96
C VAL A 387 9.25 15.61 24.31
N GLY A 388 8.11 15.17 24.82
CA GLY A 388 6.81 15.57 24.28
C GLY A 388 5.69 14.67 24.77
N HIS A 389 4.53 14.79 24.12
CA HIS A 389 3.38 13.95 24.42
C HIS A 389 3.59 12.55 23.82
N PRO A 390 3.47 11.43 24.58
CA PRO A 390 3.70 10.08 24.05
C PRO A 390 2.86 9.76 22.80
N MET A 391 1.61 10.26 22.76
CA MET A 391 0.71 10.06 21.61
C MET A 391 1.19 10.67 20.29
N HIS A 392 2.14 11.63 20.30
CA HIS A 392 2.72 12.13 19.06
C HIS A 392 3.67 11.12 18.39
N LEU A 393 4.12 10.12 19.15
CA LEU A 393 4.88 8.97 18.62
C LEU A 393 3.96 7.81 18.24
N GLN A 394 2.65 7.92 18.50
CA GLN A 394 1.71 6.90 18.10
C GLN A 394 1.44 7.00 16.60
N TYR A 395 1.51 5.87 15.92
CA TYR A 395 1.12 5.73 14.53
C TYR A 395 -0.17 4.91 14.46
N THR A 396 -1.06 5.26 13.53
CA THR A 396 -2.27 4.51 13.18
C THR A 396 -2.12 3.79 11.86
#